data_AF-A0A350UF77-F1
#
_entry.id   AF-A0A350UF77-F1
#
_cell.length_a   1.000
_cell.length_b   1.000
_cell.length_c   1.000
_cell.angle_alpha   90.00
_cell.angle_beta   90.00
_cell.angle_gamma   90.00
#
_symmetry.space_group_name_H-M   'P 1'
#
loop_
_entity.id
_entity.type
_entity.pdbx_description
1 polymer ?
#
loop_
_entity_poly.entity_id
_entity_poly.type
_entity_poly.pdbx_seq_one_letter_code
_entity_poly.pdbx_strand_id
1 'polypeptide(L)' 'LREVGAVVVSAEKYNAALIEGSALVVAAGPDRTENPRIFADCEARGILVNCLDDPPRCRFTYPSVHRQGDLLIAVS' A
#
# COMPACT_ATOMS: atom_id res chain seq x y z
N LEU A 1 8.46 8.36 -0.59
CA LEU A 1 7.78 8.40 0.73
C LEU A 1 8.69 8.96 1.82
N ARG A 2 9.83 8.32 2.13
CA ARG A 2 10.77 8.85 3.14
C ARG A 2 11.29 10.26 2.81
N GLU A 3 11.59 10.51 1.54
CA GLU A 3 12.07 11.83 1.05
C GLU A 3 11.09 12.98 1.28
N VAL A 4 9.79 12.68 1.42
CA VAL A 4 8.74 13.68 1.70
C VAL A 4 8.29 13.64 3.17
N GLY A 5 9.10 13.04 4.05
CA GLY A 5 8.88 13.02 5.50
C GLY A 5 7.98 11.89 6.02
N ALA A 6 7.57 10.93 5.16
CA ALA A 6 6.76 9.81 5.63
C ALA A 6 7.59 8.78 6.41
N VAL A 7 7.05 8.30 7.53
CA VAL A 7 7.56 7.15 8.26
C VAL A 7 7.22 5.89 7.44
N VAL A 8 8.23 5.09 7.10
CA VAL A 8 8.04 3.86 6.31
C VAL A 8 8.60 2.67 7.08
N VAL A 9 7.69 1.79 7.48
CA VAL A 9 7.97 0.49 8.11
C VAL A 9 7.93 -0.59 7.04
N SER A 10 8.93 -1.47 7.03
CA SER A 10 8.99 -2.64 6.14
C SER A 10 9.32 -3.88 6.96
N ALA A 11 8.62 -4.98 6.70
CA ALA A 11 8.84 -6.24 7.39
C ALA A 11 8.79 -7.41 6.38
N GLU A 12 9.52 -8.48 6.67
CA GLU A 12 9.51 -9.70 5.85
C GLU A 12 8.26 -10.55 6.06
N LYS A 13 7.63 -10.45 7.24
CA LYS A 13 6.43 -11.19 7.62
C LYS A 13 5.38 -10.24 8.14
N TYR A 14 4.12 -10.55 7.83
CA TYR A 14 3.02 -9.74 8.29
C TYR A 14 2.72 -9.95 9.78
N ASN A 15 2.47 -8.84 10.47
CA ASN A 15 1.89 -8.78 11.80
C ASN A 15 0.91 -7.61 11.85
N ALA A 16 -0.28 -7.82 12.42
CA ALA A 16 -1.32 -6.79 12.50
C ALA A 16 -0.88 -5.51 13.23
N ALA A 17 0.06 -5.59 14.17
CA ALA A 17 0.60 -4.41 14.84
C ALA A 17 1.39 -3.49 13.89
N LEU A 18 1.91 -4.01 12.77
CA LEU A 18 2.70 -3.22 11.81
C LEU A 18 1.87 -2.17 11.06
N ILE A 19 0.55 -2.35 11.00
CA ILE A 19 -0.34 -1.45 10.25
C ILE A 19 -1.01 -0.40 11.14
N GLU A 20 -0.78 -0.45 12.45
CA GLU A 20 -1.36 0.51 13.39
C GLU A 20 -0.88 1.93 13.06
N GLY A 21 -1.84 2.86 12.91
CA GLY A 21 -1.56 4.25 12.55
C GLY A 21 -1.08 4.48 11.11
N SER A 22 -1.05 3.44 10.27
CA SER A 22 -0.63 3.57 8.87
C SER A 22 -1.72 4.24 8.02
N ALA A 23 -1.32 5.19 7.16
CA ALA A 23 -2.24 5.79 6.18
C ALA A 23 -2.49 4.87 4.98
N LEU A 24 -1.47 4.09 4.58
CA LEU A 24 -1.56 3.09 3.52
C LEU A 24 -0.63 1.90 3.78
N VAL A 25 -0.97 0.75 3.20
CA VAL A 25 -0.21 -0.50 3.24
C VAL A 25 -0.02 -1.02 1.81
N VAL A 26 1.19 -1.52 1.53
CA VAL A 26 1.52 -2.20 0.27
C VAL A 26 1.96 -3.62 0.60
N ALA A 27 1.16 -4.61 0.21
CA ALA A 27 1.51 -6.01 0.33
C ALA A 27 2.23 -6.47 -0.95
N ALA A 28 3.56 -6.42 -0.90
CA ALA A 28 4.44 -6.78 -2.03
C ALA A 28 5.27 -8.06 -1.79
N GLY A 29 4.97 -8.81 -0.72
CA GLY A 29 5.69 -10.05 -0.39
C GLY A 29 5.41 -11.19 -1.38
N PRO A 30 6.35 -12.12 -1.60
CA PRO A 30 6.20 -13.21 -2.58
C PRO A 30 5.10 -14.22 -2.20
N ASP A 31 4.78 -14.32 -0.89
CA ASP A 31 3.71 -15.18 -0.41
C ASP A 31 2.36 -14.45 -0.45
N ARG A 32 1.56 -14.76 -1.48
CA ARG A 32 0.22 -14.18 -1.67
C ARG A 32 -0.82 -14.73 -0.68
N THR A 33 -0.50 -15.78 0.09
CA THR A 33 -1.44 -16.35 1.06
C THR A 33 -1.73 -15.40 2.24
N GLU A 34 -0.86 -14.42 2.49
CA GLU A 34 -1.07 -13.38 3.50
C GLU A 34 -2.01 -12.26 3.03
N ASN A 35 -2.18 -12.05 1.72
CA ASN A 35 -2.97 -10.95 1.16
C ASN A 35 -4.41 -10.86 1.70
N PRO A 36 -5.20 -11.96 1.81
CA PRO A 36 -6.55 -11.90 2.35
C PRO A 36 -6.60 -11.36 3.78
N ARG A 37 -5.61 -11.75 4.60
CA ARG A 37 -5.51 -11.32 5.99
C ARG A 37 -5.12 -9.84 6.07
N ILE A 38 -4.06 -9.44 5.36
CA ILE A 38 -3.60 -8.05 5.29
C ILE A 38 -4.74 -7.13 4.85
N PHE A 39 -5.45 -7.53 3.80
CA PHE A 39 -6.59 -6.79 3.26
C PHE A 39 -7.72 -6.64 4.26
N ALA A 40 -8.17 -7.74 4.89
CA ALA A 40 -9.24 -7.69 5.89
C ALA A 40 -8.86 -6.82 7.09
N ASP A 41 -7.61 -6.92 7.55
CA ASP A 41 -7.08 -6.12 8.65
C ASP A 41 -7.03 -4.61 8.30
N CYS A 42 -6.70 -4.26 7.05
CA CYS A 42 -6.71 -2.87 6.58
C CYS A 42 -8.14 -2.33 6.44
N GLU A 43 -9.05 -3.11 5.83
CA GLU A 43 -10.46 -2.73 5.64
C GLU A 43 -11.14 -2.45 6.99
N ALA A 44 -10.92 -3.31 7.99
CA ALA A 44 -11.46 -3.14 9.33
C ALA A 44 -10.98 -1.86 10.04
N ARG A 45 -9.85 -1.28 9.61
CA ARG A 45 -9.23 -0.08 10.19
C ARG A 45 -9.34 1.16 9.29
N GLY A 46 -9.97 1.05 8.12
CA GLY A 46 -10.06 2.14 7.15
C GLY A 46 -8.73 2.54 6.53
N ILE A 47 -7.78 1.61 6.42
CA ILE A 47 -6.43 1.84 5.87
C ILE A 47 -6.43 1.49 4.39
N LEU A 48 -5.88 2.38 3.54
CA LEU A 48 -5.72 2.08 2.12
C LEU A 48 -4.75 0.92 1.92
N VAL A 49 -5.14 -0.08 1.12
CA VAL A 49 -4.32 -1.26 0.87
C VAL A 49 -4.17 -1.53 -0.62
N ASN A 50 -2.96 -1.89 -1.04
CA ASN A 50 -2.69 -2.45 -2.36
C ASN A 50 -1.95 -3.77 -2.20
N CYS A 51 -2.59 -4.86 -2.61
CA CYS A 51 -1.99 -6.18 -2.72
C CYS A 51 -1.51 -6.41 -4.15
N LEU A 52 -0.19 -6.50 -4.34
CA LEU A 52 0.40 -6.56 -5.67
C LEU A 52 -0.08 -7.80 -6.44
N ASP A 53 -0.45 -7.61 -7.70
CA ASP A 53 -1.02 -8.64 -8.60
C ASP A 53 -2.31 -9.32 -8.09
N ASP A 54 -3.04 -8.68 -7.16
CA ASP A 54 -4.29 -9.20 -6.59
C ASP A 54 -5.42 -8.15 -6.67
N PRO A 55 -5.97 -7.88 -7.87
CA PRO A 55 -6.94 -6.79 -8.09
C PRO A 55 -8.15 -6.76 -7.14
N PRO A 56 -8.75 -7.90 -6.73
CA PRO A 56 -9.85 -7.89 -5.75
C PRO A 56 -9.46 -7.32 -4.38
N ARG A 57 -8.17 -7.31 -4.04
CA ARG A 57 -7.62 -6.88 -2.74
C ARG A 57 -6.86 -5.56 -2.80
N CYS A 58 -7.25 -4.68 -3.72
CA CYS A 58 -6.71 -3.33 -3.83
C CYS A 58 -7.79 -2.27 -3.58
N ARG A 59 -7.39 -1.15 -2.97
CA ARG A 59 -8.20 0.07 -2.77
C ARG A 59 -7.63 1.29 -3.47
N PHE A 60 -6.46 1.16 -4.08
CA PHE A 60 -5.86 2.15 -4.96
C PHE A 60 -4.98 1.46 -6.01
N THR A 61 -4.68 2.17 -7.10
CA THR A 61 -3.81 1.73 -8.19
C THR A 61 -2.54 2.58 -8.24
N TYR A 62 -1.51 2.06 -8.91
CA TYR A 62 -0.32 2.84 -9.27
C TYR A 62 -0.49 3.39 -10.68
N PRO A 63 -0.77 4.69 -10.85
CA PRO A 63 -0.84 5.28 -12.18
C PRO A 63 0.55 5.44 -12.79
N SER A 64 0.60 5.62 -14.10
CA SER A 64 1.79 6.20 -14.75
C SER A 64 1.86 7.68 -14.39
N VAL A 65 3.03 8.16 -13.94
CA VAL A 65 3.20 9.55 -13.47
C VAL A 65 4.23 10.29 -14.32
N HIS A 66 3.84 11.44 -14.87
CA HIS A 66 4.73 12.41 -15.51
C HIS A 66 4.88 13.65 -14.61
N ARG A 67 6.10 14.19 -14.50
CA ARG A 67 6.41 15.38 -13.70
C ARG A 67 7.18 16.40 -14.54
N GLN A 68 6.74 17.65 -14.54
CA GLN A 68 7.39 18.77 -15.21
C GLN A 68 7.36 20.01 -14.30
N GLY A 69 8.42 20.20 -13.49
CA GLY A 69 8.41 21.23 -12.44
C GLY A 69 7.27 20.96 -11.44
N ASP A 70 6.42 21.96 -11.22
CA ASP A 70 5.25 21.87 -10.33
C ASP A 70 4.06 21.12 -10.95
N LEU A 71 4.11 20.80 -12.26
CA LEU A 71 3.07 20.03 -12.94
C LEU A 71 3.25 18.53 -12.70
N LEU A 72 2.18 17.86 -12.25
CA LEU A 72 2.08 16.42 -12.11
C LEU A 72 0.87 15.90 -12.90
N ILE A 73 1.09 14.91 -13.76
CA ILE A 73 0.04 14.21 -14.50
C ILE A 73 0.07 12.73 -14.11
N ALA A 74 -1.08 12.18 -13.71
CA ALA A 74 -1.27 10.77 -13.43
C ALA A 74 -2.27 10.16 -14.42
N VAL A 75 -1.91 9.05 -15.06
CA VAL A 75 -2.74 8.32 -16.04
C VAL A 75 -3.03 6.92 -15.49
N SER A 76 -4.31 6.53 -15.45
CA SER A 76 -4.80 5.23 -14.94
C SER A 76 -5.86 4.63 -15.86
#